data_AF-A0A4Q3XPQ4-F1
#
_entry.id   AF-A0A4Q3XPQ4-F1
#
_cell.length_a   1.000
_cell.length_b   1.000
_cell.length_c   1.000
_cell.angle_alpha   90.00
_cell.angle_beta   90.00
_cell.angle_gamma   90.00
#
_symmetry.space_group_name_H-M   'P 1'
#
loop_
_entity.id
_entity.type
_entity.pdbx_description
1 polymer ?
#
loop_
_entity_poly.entity_id
_entity_poly.type
_entity_poly.pdbx_seq_one_letter_code
_entity_poly.pdbx_strand_id
1 'polypeptide(L)'
;MIVVLTASLLGCTEPIQETSDAEILPPRGAASAALPAYDDPVVMEWAEYNSACRGNAGPDSNSACQKRDALTRSVEARGWCYERGPSGGHDWLRCPPSTSSKEEAETRRKLDLIGVDSPPQPNPHSGDQRWFIAAAKLGRCEDLVSNLGASTPDEVVVLFAANGMPLEVTRRDAEMVLVRDAGNPADPGMAFVKGQPECEAVVEALSAVR
;
A
#
# COMPACT_ATOMS: atom_id res chain seq x y z
N MET A 1 61.23 -68.15 41.15
CA MET A 1 60.20 -68.89 40.38
C MET A 1 59.37 -67.86 39.65
N ILE A 2 59.37 -67.94 38.33
CA ILE A 2 58.76 -67.01 37.38
C ILE A 2 57.27 -67.34 37.27
N VAL A 3 56.38 -66.34 37.34
CA VAL A 3 55.24 -66.22 36.41
C VAL A 3 54.98 -64.72 36.16
N VAL A 4 55.24 -64.33 34.92
CA VAL A 4 54.85 -63.06 34.30
C VAL A 4 53.44 -63.25 33.73
N LEU A 5 52.53 -62.31 33.98
CA LEU A 5 51.29 -62.18 33.21
C LEU A 5 51.07 -60.70 32.86
N THR A 6 51.51 -60.40 31.65
CA THR A 6 51.23 -59.21 30.85
C THR A 6 49.80 -59.29 30.31
N ALA A 7 49.02 -58.21 30.47
CA ALA A 7 47.83 -57.96 29.66
C ALA A 7 47.86 -56.50 29.19
N SER A 8 48.43 -56.32 27.99
CA SER A 8 48.40 -55.08 27.24
C SER A 8 47.02 -54.91 26.60
N LEU A 9 46.30 -53.85 26.97
CA LEU A 9 45.15 -53.36 26.20
C LEU A 9 45.65 -52.32 25.20
N LEU A 10 46.08 -52.80 24.04
CA LEU A 10 46.23 -51.99 22.83
C LEU A 10 44.83 -51.78 22.26
N GLY A 11 44.22 -50.63 22.57
CA GLY A 11 43.09 -50.13 21.83
C GLY A 11 43.56 -49.64 20.47
N CYS A 12 43.16 -50.35 19.42
CA CYS A 12 43.32 -49.91 18.04
C CYS A 12 42.45 -48.67 17.81
N THR A 13 43.04 -47.49 17.86
CA THR A 13 42.45 -46.28 17.28
C THR A 13 42.69 -46.34 15.78
N GLU A 14 41.67 -46.72 15.01
CA GLU A 14 41.69 -46.59 13.56
C GLU A 14 41.75 -45.11 13.18
N PRO A 15 42.65 -44.69 12.27
CA PRO A 15 42.61 -43.34 11.73
C PRO A 15 41.38 -43.24 10.82
N ILE A 16 40.43 -42.40 11.20
CA ILE A 16 39.35 -41.97 10.32
C ILE A 16 40.01 -41.24 9.16
N GLN A 17 40.13 -41.90 8.01
CA GLN A 17 40.49 -41.24 6.77
C GLN A 17 39.32 -40.33 6.39
N GLU A 18 39.52 -39.03 6.66
CA GLU A 18 38.75 -37.92 6.13
C GLU A 18 38.87 -37.98 4.61
N THR A 19 37.95 -38.71 3.98
CA THR A 19 37.77 -38.70 2.53
C THR A 19 37.17 -37.34 2.18
N SER A 20 38.05 -36.43 1.79
CA SER A 20 37.71 -35.14 1.18
C SER A 20 37.15 -35.33 -0.23
N ASP A 21 36.22 -36.26 -0.42
CA ASP A 21 35.26 -36.19 -1.52
C ASP A 21 34.15 -35.27 -1.03
N ALA A 22 34.50 -33.98 -0.98
CA ALA A 22 33.52 -32.93 -1.10
C ALA A 22 32.90 -33.12 -2.48
N GLU A 23 31.88 -33.97 -2.53
CA GLU A 23 30.83 -33.91 -3.53
C GLU A 23 30.53 -32.41 -3.64
N ILE A 24 30.93 -31.82 -4.78
CA ILE A 24 30.60 -30.46 -5.15
C ILE A 24 29.09 -30.51 -5.35
N LEU A 25 28.36 -30.50 -4.23
CA LEU A 25 26.97 -30.17 -4.19
C LEU A 25 26.92 -28.80 -4.88
N PRO A 26 26.21 -28.67 -6.01
CA PRO A 26 26.01 -27.36 -6.60
C PRO A 26 25.51 -26.47 -5.47
N PRO A 27 25.99 -25.21 -5.36
CA PRO A 27 25.57 -24.33 -4.29
C PRO A 27 24.04 -24.41 -4.19
N ARG A 28 23.52 -24.78 -3.00
CA ARG A 28 22.11 -24.64 -2.65
C ARG A 28 21.80 -23.15 -2.66
N GLY A 29 21.57 -22.72 -3.88
CA GLY A 29 21.70 -21.39 -4.41
C GLY A 29 21.52 -21.55 -5.91
N ALA A 30 20.56 -22.42 -6.30
CA ALA A 30 19.79 -22.13 -7.48
C ALA A 30 19.40 -20.67 -7.31
N ALA A 31 20.01 -19.81 -8.12
CA ALA A 31 19.63 -18.42 -8.20
C ALA A 31 18.12 -18.47 -8.41
N SER A 32 17.36 -18.24 -7.32
CA SER A 32 15.97 -17.87 -7.40
C SER A 32 16.05 -16.70 -8.36
N ALA A 33 15.59 -16.90 -9.60
CA ALA A 33 15.53 -15.81 -10.55
C ALA A 33 14.79 -14.73 -9.80
N ALA A 34 15.51 -13.67 -9.38
CA ALA A 34 14.97 -12.70 -8.46
C ALA A 34 13.73 -12.17 -9.17
N LEU A 35 12.55 -12.44 -8.60
CA LEU A 35 11.34 -11.98 -9.24
C LEU A 35 11.46 -10.47 -9.35
N PRO A 36 10.94 -9.85 -10.43
CA PRO A 36 11.07 -8.40 -10.64
C PRO A 36 10.59 -7.56 -9.44
N ALA A 37 9.74 -8.12 -8.57
CA ALA A 37 9.33 -7.50 -7.32
C ALA A 37 10.50 -7.19 -6.38
N TYR A 38 11.54 -8.02 -6.33
CA TYR A 38 12.68 -7.85 -5.41
C TYR A 38 13.71 -6.81 -5.89
N ASP A 39 13.50 -6.20 -7.06
CA ASP A 39 14.19 -4.96 -7.44
C ASP A 39 13.59 -3.73 -6.70
N ASP A 40 12.40 -3.87 -6.10
CA ASP A 40 11.77 -2.84 -5.28
C ASP A 40 12.28 -2.91 -3.83
N PRO A 41 12.87 -1.83 -3.28
CA PRO A 41 13.45 -1.85 -1.93
C PRO A 41 12.41 -2.12 -0.82
N VAL A 42 11.13 -1.78 -1.04
CA VAL A 42 10.07 -2.01 -0.05
C VAL A 42 9.67 -3.50 -0.03
N VAL A 43 9.73 -4.19 -1.17
CA VAL A 43 9.52 -5.65 -1.24
C VAL A 43 10.68 -6.39 -0.56
N MET A 44 11.92 -5.91 -0.75
CA MET A 44 13.09 -6.45 -0.06
C MET A 44 12.98 -6.32 1.46
N GLU A 45 12.63 -5.13 1.96
CA GLU A 45 12.40 -4.91 3.40
C GLU A 45 11.25 -5.77 3.93
N TRP A 46 10.15 -5.88 3.18
CA TRP A 46 9.04 -6.78 3.53
C TRP A 46 9.51 -8.23 3.67
N ALA A 47 10.38 -8.71 2.78
CA ALA A 47 10.86 -10.09 2.77
C ALA A 47 11.74 -10.42 3.99
N GLU A 48 12.53 -9.46 4.45
CA GLU A 48 13.30 -9.57 5.69
C GLU A 48 12.38 -9.75 6.91
N TYR A 49 11.39 -8.87 7.07
CA TYR A 49 10.41 -8.96 8.16
C TYR A 49 9.50 -10.19 8.05
N ASN A 50 9.16 -10.62 6.84
CA ASN A 50 8.39 -11.85 6.62
C ASN A 50 9.18 -13.09 7.06
N SER A 51 10.47 -13.15 6.77
CA SER A 51 11.35 -14.23 7.22
C SER A 51 11.50 -14.23 8.75
N ALA A 52 11.71 -13.06 9.36
CA ALA A 52 11.78 -12.92 10.81
C ALA A 52 10.46 -13.32 11.51
N CYS A 53 9.32 -12.93 10.94
CA CYS A 53 7.99 -13.29 11.44
C CYS A 53 7.74 -14.81 11.35
N ARG A 54 8.18 -15.48 10.27
CA ARG A 54 8.01 -16.94 10.07
C ARG A 54 8.98 -17.81 10.88
N GLY A 55 10.11 -17.26 11.31
CA GLY A 55 11.15 -17.99 12.05
C GLY A 55 10.77 -18.48 13.46
N ASN A 56 9.60 -18.07 13.98
CA ASN A 56 8.99 -18.42 15.27
C ASN A 56 9.71 -17.95 16.57
N ALA A 57 8.84 -17.45 17.47
CA ALA A 57 8.81 -17.57 18.94
C ALA A 57 9.76 -16.75 19.84
N GLY A 58 10.38 -15.68 19.35
CA GLY A 58 10.92 -14.63 20.22
C GLY A 58 9.87 -13.55 20.55
N PRO A 59 10.00 -12.76 21.64
CA PRO A 59 9.17 -11.58 21.87
C PRO A 59 9.22 -10.58 20.69
N ASP A 60 10.31 -10.58 19.94
CA ASP A 60 10.50 -9.76 18.73
C ASP A 60 9.71 -10.25 17.50
N SER A 61 9.14 -11.47 17.54
CA SER A 61 8.32 -11.98 16.43
C SER A 61 7.06 -11.14 16.21
N ASN A 62 6.44 -10.64 17.29
CA ASN A 62 5.26 -9.79 17.20
C ASN A 62 5.56 -8.46 16.48
N SER A 63 6.68 -7.81 16.81
CA SER A 63 7.06 -6.55 16.18
C SER A 63 7.46 -6.74 14.72
N ALA A 64 8.14 -7.85 14.39
CA ALA A 64 8.44 -8.21 13.00
C ALA A 64 7.18 -8.47 12.17
N CYS A 65 6.19 -9.19 12.71
CA CYS A 65 4.93 -9.43 12.01
C CYS A 65 4.13 -8.13 11.81
N GLN A 66 4.08 -7.24 12.80
CA GLN A 66 3.43 -5.93 12.62
C GLN A 66 4.08 -5.09 11.52
N LYS A 67 5.42 -5.07 11.48
CA LYS A 67 6.17 -4.36 10.42
C LYS A 67 5.93 -4.99 9.05
N ARG A 68 5.94 -6.32 8.95
CA ARG A 68 5.57 -7.04 7.72
C ARG A 68 4.20 -6.60 7.22
N ASP A 69 3.20 -6.55 8.11
CA ASP A 69 1.82 -6.21 7.73
C ASP A 69 1.67 -4.74 7.31
N ALA A 70 2.41 -3.83 7.93
CA ALA A 70 2.46 -2.44 7.50
C ALA A 70 3.12 -2.30 6.11
N LEU A 71 4.19 -3.05 5.86
CA LEU A 71 4.87 -3.08 4.57
C LEU A 71 4.02 -3.74 3.48
N THR A 72 3.20 -4.75 3.79
CA THR A 72 2.27 -5.38 2.82
C THR A 72 1.42 -4.32 2.12
N ARG A 73 0.81 -3.40 2.88
CA ARG A 73 -0.01 -2.31 2.31
C ARG A 73 0.81 -1.36 1.43
N SER A 74 2.06 -1.11 1.82
CA SER A 74 2.97 -0.25 1.06
C SER A 74 3.40 -0.90 -0.25
N VAL A 75 3.66 -2.22 -0.25
CA VAL A 75 3.94 -3.01 -1.45
C VAL A 75 2.74 -3.02 -2.40
N GLU A 76 1.53 -3.23 -1.88
CA GLU A 76 0.28 -3.19 -2.65
C GLU A 76 0.02 -1.84 -3.31
N ALA A 77 0.23 -0.73 -2.58
CA ALA A 77 0.08 0.61 -3.12
C ALA A 77 1.03 0.91 -4.31
N ARG A 78 2.11 0.14 -4.46
CA ARG A 78 3.06 0.26 -5.59
C ARG A 78 2.69 -0.65 -6.77
N GLY A 79 1.54 -1.32 -6.71
CA GLY A 79 1.02 -2.17 -7.78
C GLY A 79 1.60 -3.58 -7.79
N TRP A 80 1.94 -4.11 -6.62
CA TRP A 80 2.35 -5.50 -6.41
C TRP A 80 1.25 -6.28 -5.69
N CYS A 81 1.00 -7.51 -6.12
CA CYS A 81 -0.05 -8.38 -5.59
C CYS A 81 0.57 -9.69 -5.10
N TYR A 82 0.16 -10.14 -3.90
CA TYR A 82 0.72 -11.33 -3.28
C TYR A 82 -0.06 -12.59 -3.70
N GLU A 83 0.35 -13.18 -4.82
CA GLU A 83 -0.37 -14.25 -5.49
C GLU A 83 0.48 -15.52 -5.61
N ARG A 84 -0.11 -16.60 -6.13
CA ARG A 84 0.64 -17.83 -6.36
C ARG A 84 1.62 -17.63 -7.52
N GLY A 85 2.90 -17.61 -7.19
CA GLY A 85 4.00 -17.48 -8.14
C GLY A 85 4.24 -18.75 -8.97
N PRO A 86 5.10 -18.67 -9.99
CA PRO A 86 5.42 -19.79 -10.88
C PRO A 86 6.11 -20.97 -10.17
N SER A 87 6.72 -20.73 -9.01
CA SER A 87 7.30 -21.75 -8.13
C SER A 87 6.24 -22.52 -7.31
N GLY A 88 4.96 -22.15 -7.40
CA GLY A 88 3.85 -22.77 -6.68
C GLY A 88 3.64 -22.24 -5.26
N GLY A 89 4.56 -21.44 -4.73
CA GLY A 89 4.42 -20.67 -3.49
C GLY A 89 3.74 -19.32 -3.72
N HIS A 90 3.41 -18.60 -2.64
CA HIS A 90 2.97 -17.21 -2.76
C HIS A 90 4.17 -16.28 -2.91
N ASP A 91 4.06 -15.32 -3.81
CA ASP A 91 5.09 -14.32 -4.08
C ASP A 91 4.48 -13.01 -4.58
N TRP A 92 5.30 -11.96 -4.61
CA TRP A 92 4.90 -10.67 -5.15
C TRP A 92 5.00 -10.66 -6.67
N LEU A 93 3.85 -10.48 -7.33
CA LEU A 93 3.73 -10.33 -8.78
C LEU A 93 3.17 -8.95 -9.10
N ARG A 94 3.33 -8.49 -10.35
CA ARG A 94 2.61 -7.28 -10.77
C ARG A 94 1.12 -7.55 -10.71
N CYS A 95 0.40 -6.63 -10.06
CA CYS A 95 -1.05 -6.72 -10.05
C CYS A 95 -1.59 -6.76 -11.48
N PRO A 96 -2.58 -7.61 -11.77
CA PRO A 96 -3.27 -7.53 -13.05
C PRO A 96 -3.88 -6.13 -13.20
N PRO A 97 -4.01 -5.61 -14.43
CA PRO A 97 -4.75 -4.38 -14.63
C PRO A 97 -6.15 -4.58 -14.06
N SER A 98 -6.58 -3.66 -13.20
CA SER A 98 -7.92 -3.73 -12.61
C SER A 98 -8.97 -3.81 -13.72
N THR A 99 -10.12 -4.43 -13.44
CA THR A 99 -11.24 -4.45 -14.39
C THR A 99 -11.65 -3.03 -14.79
N SER A 100 -11.57 -2.06 -13.89
CA SER A 100 -11.75 -0.64 -14.17
C SER A 100 -10.72 -0.10 -15.19
N SER A 101 -9.44 -0.43 -15.04
CA SER A 101 -8.40 -0.02 -16.00
C SER A 101 -8.56 -0.72 -17.35
N LYS A 102 -9.05 -1.97 -17.37
CA LYS A 102 -9.34 -2.71 -18.60
C LYS A 102 -10.57 -2.17 -19.31
N GLU A 103 -11.61 -1.81 -18.57
CA GLU A 103 -12.85 -1.22 -19.08
C GLU A 103 -12.60 0.21 -19.56
N GLU A 104 -11.74 0.98 -18.90
CA GLU A 104 -11.30 2.31 -19.36
C GLU A 104 -10.43 2.19 -20.63
N ALA A 105 -9.50 1.23 -20.69
CA ALA A 105 -8.70 0.97 -21.88
C ALA A 105 -9.53 0.45 -23.06
N GLU A 106 -10.52 -0.40 -22.81
CA GLU A 106 -11.45 -0.88 -23.83
C GLU A 106 -12.41 0.22 -24.28
N THR A 107 -12.87 1.07 -23.36
CA THR A 107 -13.66 2.26 -23.68
C THR A 107 -12.85 3.22 -24.53
N ARG A 108 -11.58 3.49 -24.18
CA ARG A 108 -10.68 4.33 -24.97
C ARG A 108 -10.45 3.76 -26.37
N ARG A 109 -10.20 2.45 -26.49
CA ARG A 109 -10.12 1.77 -27.80
C ARG A 109 -11.41 1.85 -28.61
N LYS A 110 -12.58 1.71 -27.97
CA LYS A 110 -13.89 1.87 -28.64
C LYS A 110 -14.10 3.31 -29.11
N LEU A 111 -13.71 4.31 -28.32
CA LEU A 111 -13.76 5.71 -28.72
C LEU A 111 -12.84 6.01 -29.91
N ASP A 112 -11.62 5.45 -29.94
CA ASP A 112 -10.69 5.60 -31.07
C ASP A 112 -11.26 5.00 -32.37
N LEU A 113 -12.02 3.90 -32.27
CA LEU A 113 -12.68 3.23 -33.41
C LEU A 113 -13.90 3.99 -33.95
N ILE A 114 -14.52 4.84 -33.14
CA ILE A 114 -15.68 5.64 -33.57
C ILE A 114 -15.22 6.88 -34.36
N GLY A 115 -13.91 7.15 -34.44
CA GLY A 115 -13.39 8.28 -35.20
C GLY A 115 -13.91 9.61 -34.66
N VAL A 116 -14.16 9.69 -33.36
CA VAL A 116 -14.49 10.97 -32.71
C VAL A 116 -13.22 11.81 -32.75
N ASP A 117 -13.17 12.73 -33.71
CA ASP A 117 -12.13 13.74 -33.86
C ASP A 117 -11.86 14.39 -32.51
N SER A 118 -10.68 14.07 -31.96
CA SER A 118 -10.12 14.59 -30.72
C SER A 118 -10.92 14.28 -29.44
N PRO A 119 -10.26 13.82 -28.34
CA PRO A 119 -10.86 14.01 -27.03
C PRO A 119 -11.22 15.50 -26.90
N PRO A 120 -12.39 15.86 -26.32
CA PRO A 120 -12.72 17.26 -26.12
C PRO A 120 -11.50 17.90 -25.46
N GLN A 121 -10.92 18.90 -26.13
CA GLN A 121 -9.80 19.62 -25.54
C GLN A 121 -10.22 20.02 -24.14
N PRO A 122 -9.37 19.80 -23.12
CA PRO A 122 -9.70 20.20 -21.76
C PRO A 122 -10.15 21.64 -21.84
N ASN A 123 -11.40 21.86 -21.46
CA ASN A 123 -12.01 23.17 -21.47
C ASN A 123 -10.99 24.09 -20.77
N PRO A 124 -10.54 25.20 -21.34
CA PRO A 124 -9.52 26.05 -20.71
C PRO A 124 -9.98 26.69 -19.40
N HIS A 125 -11.24 26.42 -18.99
CA HIS A 125 -11.80 26.69 -17.66
C HIS A 125 -11.85 25.46 -16.72
N SER A 126 -11.33 24.30 -17.13
CA SER A 126 -11.22 23.07 -16.31
C SER A 126 -9.98 23.16 -15.40
N GLY A 127 -9.91 24.23 -14.62
CA GLY A 127 -8.87 24.45 -13.63
C GLY A 127 -9.17 23.62 -12.40
N ASP A 128 -8.68 22.39 -12.37
CA ASP A 128 -8.65 21.52 -11.19
C ASP A 128 -9.99 20.86 -10.80
N GLN A 129 -10.16 19.59 -11.20
CA GLN A 129 -11.31 18.76 -10.80
C GLN A 129 -11.20 18.21 -9.37
N ARG A 130 -10.13 18.57 -8.64
CA ARG A 130 -9.90 18.13 -7.26
C ARG A 130 -10.84 18.82 -6.29
N TRP A 131 -11.14 18.12 -5.21
CA TRP A 131 -11.90 18.65 -4.08
C TRP A 131 -10.94 19.23 -3.04
N PHE A 132 -11.32 20.38 -2.51
CA PHE A 132 -10.62 21.09 -1.46
C PHE A 132 -11.55 21.31 -0.26
N ILE A 133 -10.97 21.37 0.93
CA ILE A 133 -11.64 21.74 2.17
C ILE A 133 -11.42 23.24 2.38
N ALA A 134 -12.51 24.01 2.40
CA ALA A 134 -12.47 25.44 2.71
C ALA A 134 -12.36 25.65 4.23
N ALA A 135 -11.14 25.62 4.75
CA ALA A 135 -10.87 25.75 6.18
C ALA A 135 -10.92 27.22 6.61
N ALA A 136 -12.11 27.80 6.70
CA ALA A 136 -12.31 29.23 7.02
C ALA A 136 -11.69 29.67 8.36
N LYS A 137 -11.48 28.75 9.33
CA LYS A 137 -10.76 29.07 10.57
C LYS A 137 -9.25 29.25 10.34
N LEU A 138 -8.71 28.57 9.34
CA LEU A 138 -7.29 28.57 8.99
C LEU A 138 -6.96 29.55 7.86
N GLY A 139 -7.97 30.09 7.18
CA GLY A 139 -7.79 31.04 6.08
C GLY A 139 -7.11 30.42 4.85
N ARG A 140 -7.28 29.11 4.63
CA ARG A 140 -6.69 28.41 3.49
C ARG A 140 -7.55 27.25 2.99
N CYS A 141 -7.23 26.80 1.78
CA CYS A 141 -7.76 25.58 1.18
C CYS A 141 -6.83 24.40 1.42
N GLU A 142 -7.40 23.24 1.75
CA GLU A 142 -6.63 22.00 1.93
C GLU A 142 -7.10 20.95 0.92
N ASP A 143 -6.15 20.32 0.23
CA ASP A 143 -6.43 19.27 -0.75
C ASP A 143 -7.01 18.03 -0.06
N LEU A 144 -8.17 17.56 -0.53
CA LEU A 144 -8.92 16.50 0.13
C LEU A 144 -8.17 15.17 0.17
N VAL A 145 -7.49 14.83 -0.93
CA VAL A 145 -6.74 13.57 -1.06
C VAL A 145 -5.54 13.60 -0.12
N SER A 146 -4.81 14.71 -0.10
CA SER A 146 -3.61 14.87 0.71
C SER A 146 -3.92 14.88 2.21
N ASN A 147 -5.09 15.40 2.61
CA ASN A 147 -5.47 15.54 4.01
C ASN A 147 -6.20 14.32 4.57
N LEU A 148 -7.19 13.81 3.84
CA LEU A 148 -8.09 12.76 4.31
C LEU A 148 -7.95 11.43 3.56
N GLY A 149 -7.11 11.36 2.52
CA GLY A 149 -7.02 10.18 1.66
C GLY A 149 -8.29 9.91 0.84
N ALA A 150 -9.18 10.89 0.75
CA ALA A 150 -10.46 10.79 0.06
C ALA A 150 -10.44 11.63 -1.23
N SER A 151 -11.02 11.10 -2.30
CA SER A 151 -11.11 11.79 -3.59
C SER A 151 -12.42 12.56 -3.76
N THR A 152 -13.42 12.27 -2.93
CA THR A 152 -14.76 12.87 -3.00
C THR A 152 -15.35 13.15 -1.62
N PRO A 153 -16.27 14.13 -1.48
CA PRO A 153 -16.97 14.38 -0.22
C PRO A 153 -17.77 13.18 0.29
N ASP A 154 -18.30 12.35 -0.62
CA ASP A 154 -19.05 11.15 -0.28
C ASP A 154 -18.18 10.11 0.45
N GLU A 155 -16.93 9.93 0.02
CA GLU A 155 -15.97 9.07 0.71
C GLU A 155 -15.70 9.54 2.14
N VAL A 156 -15.59 10.85 2.35
CA VAL A 156 -15.42 11.43 3.70
C VAL A 156 -16.60 11.06 4.60
N VAL A 157 -17.82 11.15 4.09
CA VAL A 157 -19.04 10.82 4.85
C VAL A 157 -19.03 9.35 5.25
N VAL A 158 -18.65 8.45 4.34
CA VAL A 158 -18.50 7.02 4.63
C VAL A 158 -17.42 6.77 5.68
N LEU A 159 -16.27 7.43 5.57
CA LEU A 159 -15.16 7.32 6.52
C LEU A 159 -15.58 7.74 7.93
N PHE A 160 -16.28 8.87 8.07
CA PHE A 160 -16.72 9.37 9.38
C PHE A 160 -17.85 8.53 9.98
N ALA A 161 -18.81 8.09 9.16
CA ALA A 161 -19.87 7.20 9.60
C ALA A 161 -19.31 5.87 10.14
N ALA A 162 -18.28 5.31 9.49
CA ALA A 162 -17.59 4.10 9.95
C ALA A 162 -16.89 4.27 11.31
N ASN A 163 -16.59 5.51 11.72
CA ASN A 163 -15.99 5.86 13.01
C ASN A 163 -17.01 6.33 14.06
N GLY A 164 -18.31 6.14 13.81
CA GLY A 164 -19.38 6.52 14.75
C GLY A 164 -19.67 8.03 14.79
N MET A 165 -19.24 8.77 13.77
CA MET A 165 -19.53 10.21 13.61
C MET A 165 -20.42 10.39 12.36
N PRO A 166 -21.74 10.25 12.47
CA PRO A 166 -22.62 10.44 11.32
C PRO A 166 -22.61 11.91 10.88
N LEU A 167 -22.43 12.14 9.58
CA LEU A 167 -22.44 13.48 9.00
C LEU A 167 -23.68 13.70 8.13
N GLU A 168 -24.27 14.89 8.23
CA GLU A 168 -25.32 15.38 7.34
C GLU A 168 -24.71 16.12 6.16
N VAL A 169 -25.10 15.73 4.95
CA VAL A 169 -24.60 16.30 3.70
C VAL A 169 -25.66 17.20 3.07
N THR A 170 -25.31 18.46 2.84
CA THR A 170 -26.12 19.42 2.08
C THR A 170 -25.38 19.82 0.82
N ARG A 171 -25.88 19.40 -0.35
CA ARG A 171 -25.33 19.80 -1.65
C ARG A 171 -25.95 21.13 -2.07
N ARG A 172 -25.13 22.15 -2.31
CA ARG A 172 -25.59 23.46 -2.79
C ARG A 172 -25.68 23.47 -4.33
N ASP A 173 -24.65 22.95 -4.98
CA ASP A 173 -24.52 22.82 -6.43
C ASP A 173 -23.57 21.64 -6.78
N ALA A 174 -23.12 21.55 -8.02
CA ALA A 174 -22.21 20.50 -8.48
C ALA A 174 -20.76 20.67 -7.99
N GLU A 175 -20.43 21.83 -7.42
CA GLU A 175 -19.07 22.26 -7.09
C GLU A 175 -18.89 22.50 -5.59
N MET A 176 -19.98 22.50 -4.80
CA MET A 176 -19.95 22.74 -3.37
C MET A 176 -20.82 21.77 -2.56
N VAL A 177 -20.20 21.14 -1.57
CA VAL A 177 -20.84 20.23 -0.62
C VAL A 177 -20.56 20.72 0.80
N LEU A 178 -21.62 20.93 1.57
CA LEU A 178 -21.53 21.26 2.99
C LEU A 178 -21.78 19.99 3.79
N VAL A 179 -20.92 19.73 4.78
CA VAL A 179 -21.02 18.56 5.64
C VAL A 179 -20.99 19.01 7.09
N ARG A 180 -21.91 18.54 7.91
CA ARG A 180 -22.02 18.90 9.33
C ARG A 180 -22.26 17.67 10.19
N ASP A 181 -22.00 17.76 11.48
CA ASP A 181 -22.36 16.73 12.47
C ASP A 181 -23.89 16.56 12.53
N ALA A 182 -24.35 15.32 12.38
CA ALA A 182 -25.77 15.03 12.30
C ALA A 182 -26.48 15.34 13.62
N GLY A 183 -27.59 16.09 13.55
CA GLY A 183 -28.33 16.51 14.74
C GLY A 183 -27.68 17.64 15.56
N ASN A 184 -26.57 18.23 15.11
CA ASN A 184 -25.97 19.40 15.74
C ASN A 184 -26.15 20.67 14.89
N PRO A 185 -27.24 21.45 15.10
CA PRO A 185 -27.48 22.66 14.30
C PRO A 185 -26.49 23.80 14.59
N ALA A 186 -25.71 23.70 15.68
CA ALA A 186 -24.68 24.67 16.03
C ALA A 186 -23.34 24.36 15.36
N ASP A 187 -23.18 23.19 14.72
CA ASP A 187 -21.99 22.88 13.96
C ASP A 187 -21.93 23.75 12.69
N PRO A 188 -20.91 24.62 12.53
CA PRO A 188 -20.73 25.37 11.28
C PRO A 188 -20.45 24.45 10.09
N GLY A 189 -20.04 23.20 10.33
CA GLY A 189 -19.72 22.22 9.32
C GLY A 189 -18.40 22.51 8.58
N MET A 190 -18.16 21.70 7.56
CA MET A 190 -17.06 21.80 6.61
C MET A 190 -17.63 22.01 5.21
N ALA A 191 -17.01 22.91 4.45
CA ALA A 191 -17.34 23.11 3.05
C ALA A 191 -16.27 22.45 2.17
N PHE A 192 -16.71 21.56 1.30
CA PHE A 192 -15.91 20.98 0.24
C PHE A 192 -16.23 21.71 -1.05
N VAL A 193 -15.20 22.20 -1.73
CA VAL A 193 -15.32 22.98 -2.95
C VAL A 193 -14.47 22.34 -4.04
N LYS A 194 -15.01 22.25 -5.24
CA LYS A 194 -14.32 21.73 -6.41
C LYS A 194 -13.52 22.86 -7.05
N GLY A 195 -12.22 22.64 -7.23
CA GLY A 195 -11.30 23.65 -7.74
C GLY A 195 -10.70 24.53 -6.64
N GLN A 196 -9.41 24.84 -6.80
CA GLN A 196 -8.66 25.66 -5.84
C GLN A 196 -9.11 27.14 -5.86
N PRO A 197 -9.27 27.82 -7.02
CA PRO A 197 -9.72 29.20 -7.07
C PRO A 197 -11.09 29.42 -6.41
N GLU A 198 -12.02 28.48 -6.63
CA GLU A 198 -13.36 28.49 -6.07
C GLU A 198 -13.29 28.33 -4.55
N CYS A 199 -12.43 27.42 -4.06
CA CYS A 199 -12.21 27.27 -2.64
C CYS A 199 -11.65 28.55 -1.99
N GLU A 200 -10.67 29.21 -2.63
CA GLU A 200 -10.08 30.44 -2.13
C GLU A 200 -11.13 31.56 -2.00
N ALA A 201 -11.98 31.71 -3.03
CA ALA A 201 -13.10 32.65 -2.99
C ALA A 201 -14.08 32.37 -1.85
N VAL A 202 -14.37 31.09 -1.57
CA VAL A 202 -15.22 30.70 -0.44
C VAL A 202 -14.57 31.00 0.90
N VAL A 203 -13.27 30.73 1.05
CA VAL A 203 -12.52 31.06 2.28
C VAL A 203 -12.51 32.57 2.53
N GLU A 204 -12.32 33.38 1.49
CA GLU A 204 -12.39 34.84 1.58
C GLU A 204 -13.79 35.30 2.01
N ALA A 205 -14.83 34.80 1.35
CA ALA A 205 -16.22 35.15 1.68
C ALA A 205 -16.59 34.76 3.12
N LEU A 206 -16.18 33.58 3.59
CA LEU A 206 -16.43 33.12 4.96
C LEU A 206 -15.63 33.91 6.01
N SER A 207 -14.47 34.44 5.62
CA SER A 207 -13.65 35.28 6.50
C SER A 207 -14.23 36.68 6.68
N ALA A 208 -14.95 37.19 5.68
CA ALA A 208 -15.61 38.51 5.73
C ALA A 208 -16.86 38.56 6.63
N VAL A 209 -17.40 37.41 7.05
CA VAL A 209 -18.62 37.32 7.89
C VAL A 209 -18.31 37.34 9.40
N ARG A 210 -17.03 37.39 9.79
CA ARG A 210 -16.59 37.46 11.20
C ARG A 210 -16.40 38.89 11.68
#